data_AF-A0A8H7UI05-F1
#
_entry.id   AF-A0A8H7UI05-F1
#
_cell.length_a   1.000
_cell.length_b   1.000
_cell.length_c   1.000
_cell.angle_alpha   90.00
_cell.angle_beta   90.00
_cell.angle_gamma   90.00
#
_symmetry.space_group_name_H-M   'P 1'
#
loop_
_entity.id
_entity.type
_entity.pdbx_description
1 polymer ?
#
loop_
_entity_poly.entity_id
_entity_poly.type
_entity_poly.pdbx_seq_one_letter_code
_entity_poly.pdbx_strand_id
1 'polypeptide(L)'
;MGDSCCDPETMGRVAGLIQESLPGTFVHSIQVGDTPDNDANAGFFGNINEQASYLERLAYVQRCNRPSVHNLISFGGQHAGVSDLPGCSDQPDFRCNLMRTIAKRGVYTEYVRKHIIQAQYYKDPTNFEALMPVWNILVYMDRNIFLPDINNEYPHSKNKTYKENLLSLNKLVLIKFAEDETVRPAESAWFWFYNEDGDLVPLKKQPLYTEDWLGLKALDKKNGIDFEECPGAH
;
A
#
# COMPACT_ATOMS: atom_id res chain seq x y z
N MET A 1 -3.60 14.46 7.14
CA MET A 1 -2.77 14.59 5.92
C MET A 1 -1.58 13.67 6.07
N GLY A 2 -0.77 13.45 5.02
CA GLY A 2 0.39 12.55 5.11
C GLY A 2 1.49 13.07 6.03
N ASP A 3 2.49 12.23 6.29
CA ASP A 3 3.68 12.62 7.05
C ASP A 3 4.58 13.56 6.24
N SER A 4 5.45 14.29 6.94
CA SER A 4 6.52 15.08 6.31
C SER A 4 7.87 14.45 6.58
N CYS A 5 8.74 14.40 5.56
CA CYS A 5 10.07 13.80 5.61
C CYS A 5 10.92 14.21 6.82
N CYS A 6 10.75 15.46 7.23
CA CYS A 6 11.80 16.19 7.92
C CYS A 6 11.28 16.89 9.18
N ASP A 7 10.01 16.67 9.52
CA ASP A 7 9.45 17.12 10.78
C ASP A 7 10.04 16.26 11.93
N PRO A 8 10.68 16.87 12.94
CA PRO A 8 11.25 16.17 14.09
C PRO A 8 10.25 15.36 14.91
N GLU A 9 8.94 15.63 14.80
CA GLU A 9 7.89 14.89 15.51
C GLU A 9 7.37 13.68 14.72
N THR A 10 7.61 13.61 13.39
CA THR A 10 7.16 12.51 12.50
C THR A 10 8.35 11.70 11.95
N MET A 11 8.62 11.74 10.63
CA MET A 11 9.68 10.95 9.99
C MET A 11 11.08 11.37 10.42
N GLY A 12 11.28 12.62 10.87
CA GLY A 12 12.52 13.07 11.48
C GLY A 12 12.84 12.31 12.77
N ARG A 13 11.82 12.00 13.58
CA ARG A 13 11.97 11.16 14.79
C ARG A 13 12.39 9.75 14.44
N VAL A 14 11.75 9.14 13.44
CA VAL A 14 12.08 7.79 12.95
C VAL A 14 13.51 7.74 12.46
N ALA A 15 13.94 8.73 11.66
CA ALA A 15 15.31 8.82 11.19
C ALA A 15 16.33 8.90 12.34
N GLY A 16 16.04 9.73 13.36
CA GLY A 16 16.86 9.83 14.57
C GLY A 16 16.99 8.51 15.31
N LEU A 17 15.86 7.82 15.55
CA LEU A 17 15.85 6.52 16.22
C LEU A 17 16.65 5.45 15.46
N ILE A 18 16.59 5.44 14.13
CA ILE A 18 17.39 4.53 13.30
C ILE A 18 18.89 4.84 13.47
N GLN A 19 19.28 6.11 13.42
CA GLN A 19 20.68 6.50 13.55
C GLN A 19 21.24 6.23 14.96
N GLU A 20 20.43 6.40 15.99
CA GLU A 20 20.78 6.07 17.38
C GLU A 20 20.94 4.55 17.58
N SER A 21 20.01 3.77 17.01
CA SER A 21 20.02 2.31 17.13
C SER A 21 21.10 1.66 16.27
N LEU A 22 21.46 2.28 15.14
CA LEU A 22 22.44 1.79 14.17
C LEU A 22 23.47 2.88 13.81
N PRO A 23 24.45 3.15 14.71
CA PRO A 23 25.45 4.19 14.50
C PRO A 23 26.22 4.02 13.18
N GLY A 24 26.38 5.11 12.43
CA GLY A 24 27.05 5.11 11.12
C GLY A 24 26.13 4.82 9.93
N THR A 25 24.84 4.59 10.15
CA THR A 25 23.85 4.44 9.08
C THR A 25 23.50 5.79 8.46
N PHE A 26 23.62 5.90 7.13
CA PHE A 26 23.07 7.03 6.39
C PHE A 26 21.55 6.84 6.23
N VAL A 27 20.78 7.76 6.79
CA VAL A 27 19.32 7.78 6.64
C VAL A 27 18.95 8.93 5.72
N HIS A 28 18.24 8.59 4.65
CA HIS A 28 17.67 9.57 3.73
C HIS A 28 16.16 9.48 3.79
N SER A 29 15.54 10.48 4.42
CA SER A 29 14.10 10.67 4.39
C SER A 29 13.72 11.33 3.07
N ILE A 30 12.82 10.71 2.30
CA ILE A 30 12.41 11.27 1.01
C ILE A 30 11.47 12.44 1.26
N GLN A 31 11.81 13.56 0.64
CA GLN A 31 10.93 14.71 0.48
C GLN A 31 10.40 14.75 -0.96
N VAL A 32 9.09 14.83 -1.12
CA VAL A 32 8.42 15.01 -2.41
C VAL A 32 8.07 16.49 -2.63
N GLY A 33 7.64 17.20 -1.58
CA GLY A 33 7.27 18.62 -1.67
C GLY A 33 8.30 19.56 -1.05
N ASP A 34 8.51 20.74 -1.65
CA ASP A 34 9.56 21.70 -1.22
C ASP A 34 9.38 22.27 0.20
N THR A 35 8.19 22.12 0.79
CA THR A 35 7.85 22.55 2.16
C THR A 35 7.14 21.42 2.91
N PRO A 36 7.12 21.40 4.26
CA PRO A 36 6.42 20.36 5.02
C PRO A 36 4.95 20.20 4.61
N ASP A 37 4.23 21.31 4.41
CA ASP A 37 2.83 21.28 3.97
C ASP A 37 2.69 20.73 2.55
N ASN A 38 3.59 21.12 1.63
CA ASN A 38 3.56 20.60 0.26
C ASN A 38 3.93 19.12 0.22
N ASP A 39 4.83 18.67 1.09
CA ASP A 39 5.25 17.27 1.24
C ASP A 39 4.10 16.41 1.77
N ALA A 40 3.43 16.87 2.84
CA ALA A 40 2.24 16.23 3.38
C ALA A 40 1.07 16.20 2.38
N ASN A 41 0.90 17.26 1.58
CA ASN A 41 -0.10 17.32 0.52
C ASN A 41 0.26 16.41 -0.66
N ALA A 42 1.54 16.29 -1.01
CA ALA A 42 2.00 15.40 -2.07
C ALA A 42 1.75 13.92 -1.75
N GLY A 43 1.66 13.55 -0.47
CA GLY A 43 1.19 12.23 -0.04
C GLY A 43 -0.32 11.97 -0.22
N PHE A 44 -1.11 13.02 -0.49
CA PHE A 44 -2.57 12.92 -0.64
C PHE A 44 -3.05 13.24 -2.07
N PHE A 45 -2.52 14.30 -2.67
CA PHE A 45 -2.88 14.76 -4.00
C PHE A 45 -1.76 14.46 -5.00
N GLY A 46 -2.14 13.92 -6.16
CA GLY A 46 -1.25 13.64 -7.27
C GLY A 46 -1.50 12.29 -7.93
N ASN A 47 -0.55 11.87 -8.75
CA ASN A 47 -0.52 10.57 -9.39
C ASN A 47 0.60 9.73 -8.80
N ILE A 48 0.26 8.62 -8.14
CA ILE A 48 1.21 7.74 -7.51
C ILE A 48 2.17 7.13 -8.53
N ASN A 49 1.81 6.95 -9.81
CA ASN A 49 2.75 6.45 -10.80
C ASN A 49 3.89 7.43 -11.10
N GLU A 50 3.63 8.73 -10.98
CA GLU A 50 4.66 9.77 -11.11
C GLU A 50 5.55 9.83 -9.86
N GLN A 51 5.03 9.36 -8.73
CA GLN A 51 5.69 9.35 -7.43
C GLN A 51 6.04 7.94 -6.93
N ALA A 52 5.89 6.90 -7.76
CA ALA A 52 5.85 5.50 -7.32
C ALA A 52 7.19 5.01 -6.77
N SER A 53 8.28 5.64 -7.20
CA SER A 53 9.61 5.41 -6.63
C SER A 53 9.72 5.84 -5.17
N TYR A 54 8.86 6.75 -4.73
CA TYR A 54 8.97 7.46 -3.46
C TYR A 54 7.93 7.00 -2.44
N LEU A 55 6.65 6.89 -2.83
CA LEU A 55 5.54 6.64 -1.91
C LEU A 55 5.34 5.16 -1.56
N GLU A 56 5.61 4.23 -2.48
CA GLU A 56 5.58 2.79 -2.18
C GLU A 56 6.90 2.11 -2.57
N ARG A 57 7.74 1.88 -1.56
CA ARG A 57 9.08 1.29 -1.76
C ARG A 57 9.05 -0.10 -2.39
N LEU A 58 7.98 -0.85 -2.18
CA LEU A 58 7.78 -2.14 -2.85
C LEU A 58 7.65 -1.96 -4.37
N ALA A 59 6.88 -0.97 -4.82
CA ALA A 59 6.73 -0.63 -6.24
C ALA A 59 8.06 -0.15 -6.85
N TYR A 60 8.88 0.59 -6.10
CA TYR A 60 10.25 0.94 -6.52
C TYR A 60 11.11 -0.31 -6.79
N VAL A 61 11.11 -1.28 -5.86
CA VAL A 61 11.83 -2.54 -6.05
C VAL A 61 11.29 -3.28 -7.26
N GLN A 62 9.98 -3.40 -7.43
CA GLN A 62 9.40 -4.08 -8.59
C GLN A 62 9.76 -3.42 -9.91
N ARG A 63 9.57 -2.10 -10.04
CA ARG A 63 9.66 -1.36 -11.32
C ARG A 63 11.09 -0.96 -11.70
N CYS A 64 11.93 -0.60 -10.73
CA CYS A 64 13.21 0.06 -10.99
C CYS A 64 14.42 -0.70 -10.42
N ASN A 65 14.42 -0.96 -9.10
CA ASN A 65 15.50 -1.60 -8.33
C ASN A 65 16.94 -1.17 -8.69
N ARG A 66 17.15 0.12 -8.97
CA ARG A 66 18.46 0.70 -9.30
C ARG A 66 18.64 2.03 -8.56
N PRO A 67 19.51 2.10 -7.54
CA PRO A 67 20.34 1.01 -7.00
C PRO A 67 19.51 -0.16 -6.42
N SER A 68 20.11 -1.35 -6.38
CA SER A 68 19.44 -2.55 -5.87
C SER A 68 19.21 -2.45 -4.37
N VAL A 69 17.97 -2.63 -3.93
CA VAL A 69 17.64 -2.72 -2.51
C VAL A 69 18.09 -4.08 -1.98
N HIS A 70 18.79 -4.08 -0.84
CA HIS A 70 19.23 -5.34 -0.21
C HIS A 70 18.16 -5.88 0.75
N ASN A 71 17.72 -5.05 1.70
CA ASN A 71 16.63 -5.35 2.62
C ASN A 71 15.56 -4.26 2.50
N LEU A 72 14.30 -4.64 2.43
CA LEU A 72 13.16 -3.73 2.48
C LEU A 72 12.39 -3.97 3.77
N ILE A 73 12.19 -2.91 4.56
CA ILE A 73 11.35 -2.93 5.75
C ILE A 73 10.17 -2.01 5.46
N SER A 74 8.94 -2.53 5.53
CA SER A 74 7.72 -1.75 5.37
C SER A 74 6.97 -1.69 6.70
N PHE A 75 6.69 -0.48 7.17
CA PHE A 75 5.88 -0.21 8.34
C PHE A 75 4.48 0.22 7.90
N GLY A 76 3.45 -0.51 8.31
CA GLY A 76 2.04 -0.17 8.07
C GLY A 76 1.66 -0.01 6.59
N GLY A 77 2.41 -0.62 5.66
CA GLY A 77 2.16 -0.49 4.23
C GLY A 77 0.77 -1.00 3.83
N GLN A 78 0.24 -0.53 2.69
CA GLN A 78 -1.07 -0.98 2.19
C GLN A 78 -0.89 -1.85 0.94
N HIS A 79 -0.08 -2.90 1.05
CA HIS A 79 0.38 -3.67 -0.12
C HIS A 79 -0.73 -4.41 -0.88
N ALA A 80 -1.84 -4.73 -0.22
CA ALA A 80 -3.03 -5.28 -0.88
C ALA A 80 -4.10 -4.21 -1.17
N GLY A 81 -3.79 -2.94 -0.90
CA GLY A 81 -4.69 -1.79 -1.01
C GLY A 81 -5.48 -1.51 0.25
N VAL A 82 -6.40 -0.55 0.15
CA VAL A 82 -7.36 -0.22 1.21
C VAL A 82 -8.78 -0.35 0.71
N SER A 83 -9.65 -0.83 1.58
CA SER A 83 -11.11 -0.89 1.38
C SER A 83 -11.83 0.39 1.81
N ASP A 84 -11.07 1.34 2.34
CA ASP A 84 -11.61 2.52 2.94
C ASP A 84 -10.72 3.73 2.81
N LEU A 85 -11.34 4.92 2.83
CA LEU A 85 -10.61 6.17 2.83
C LEU A 85 -10.41 6.66 4.27
N PRO A 86 -9.18 7.00 4.67
CA PRO A 86 -8.89 7.48 6.02
C PRO A 86 -9.59 8.82 6.31
N GLY A 87 -9.97 9.06 7.57
CA GLY A 87 -10.51 10.35 8.03
C GLY A 87 -12.01 10.37 8.39
N CYS A 88 -12.72 9.24 8.26
CA CYS A 88 -14.02 9.06 8.91
C CYS A 88 -13.85 8.16 10.13
N SER A 89 -13.79 8.75 11.32
CA SER A 89 -13.85 7.98 12.56
C SER A 89 -15.17 7.21 12.63
N ASP A 90 -15.18 6.05 13.27
CA ASP A 90 -16.34 5.15 13.42
C ASP A 90 -17.49 5.74 14.27
N GLN A 91 -17.49 7.06 14.52
CA GLN A 91 -18.65 7.73 15.08
C GLN A 91 -19.73 7.86 14.00
N PRO A 92 -21.03 7.73 14.35
CA PRO A 92 -22.13 7.82 13.39
C PRO A 92 -22.33 9.27 12.93
N ASP A 93 -21.39 9.80 12.16
CA ASP A 93 -21.56 11.04 11.42
C ASP A 93 -22.17 10.70 10.06
N PHE A 94 -23.46 10.99 9.93
CA PHE A 94 -24.22 10.84 8.69
C PHE A 94 -23.55 11.55 7.51
N ARG A 95 -22.86 12.66 7.73
CA ARG A 95 -22.14 13.40 6.69
C ARG A 95 -20.87 12.67 6.28
N CYS A 96 -20.11 12.14 7.23
CA CYS A 96 -18.91 11.35 6.92
C CYS A 96 -19.28 10.07 6.16
N ASN A 97 -20.33 9.37 6.57
CA ASN A 97 -20.82 8.18 5.86
C ASN A 97 -21.34 8.49 4.45
N LEU A 98 -22.01 9.63 4.26
CA LEU A 98 -22.44 10.09 2.94
C LEU A 98 -21.24 10.48 2.06
N MET A 99 -20.27 11.23 2.60
CA MET A 99 -19.04 11.60 1.90
C MET A 99 -18.19 10.39 1.56
N ARG A 100 -18.08 9.41 2.46
CA ARG A 100 -17.44 8.11 2.25
C ARG A 100 -18.15 7.33 1.15
N THR A 101 -19.48 7.32 1.12
CA THR A 101 -20.26 6.66 0.05
C THR A 101 -20.08 7.34 -1.30
N ILE A 102 -20.09 8.67 -1.35
CA ILE A 102 -19.85 9.46 -2.56
C ILE A 102 -18.41 9.26 -3.04
N ALA A 103 -17.44 9.28 -2.13
CA ALA A 103 -16.03 9.08 -2.43
C ALA A 103 -15.76 7.66 -2.92
N LYS A 104 -16.38 6.63 -2.34
CA LYS A 104 -16.31 5.23 -2.81
C LYS A 104 -16.91 5.08 -4.21
N ARG A 105 -18.08 5.67 -4.48
CA ARG A 105 -18.68 5.69 -5.83
C ARG A 105 -17.87 6.52 -6.84
N GLY A 106 -17.18 7.54 -6.36
CA GLY A 106 -16.39 8.47 -7.17
C GLY A 106 -14.93 8.06 -7.36
N VAL A 107 -14.45 7.04 -6.64
CA VAL A 107 -13.01 6.71 -6.54
C VAL A 107 -12.39 6.37 -7.90
N TYR A 108 -13.18 5.72 -8.77
CA TYR A 108 -12.75 5.31 -10.10
C TYR A 108 -13.12 6.31 -11.20
N THR A 109 -13.67 7.48 -10.85
CA THR A 109 -13.84 8.57 -11.83
C THR A 109 -12.48 9.04 -12.33
N GLU A 110 -12.42 9.50 -13.57
CA GLU A 110 -11.15 9.83 -14.21
C GLU A 110 -10.35 10.90 -13.45
N TYR A 111 -11.04 11.92 -12.92
CA TYR A 111 -10.39 12.96 -12.15
C TYR A 111 -9.79 12.40 -10.85
N VAL A 112 -10.60 11.69 -10.06
CA VAL A 112 -10.18 11.19 -8.73
C VAL A 112 -9.05 10.18 -8.85
N ARG A 113 -9.16 9.19 -9.74
CA ARG A 113 -8.13 8.16 -9.92
C ARG A 113 -6.79 8.69 -10.42
N LYS A 114 -6.73 9.91 -10.97
CA LYS A 114 -5.49 10.54 -11.47
C LYS A 114 -4.91 11.60 -10.54
N HIS A 115 -5.68 12.09 -9.56
CA HIS A 115 -5.29 13.23 -8.72
C HIS A 115 -5.39 12.96 -7.21
N ILE A 116 -5.98 11.85 -6.77
CA ILE A 116 -6.04 11.45 -5.37
C ILE A 116 -5.25 10.16 -5.21
N ILE A 117 -4.20 10.18 -4.39
CA ILE A 117 -3.28 9.04 -4.23
C ILE A 117 -3.98 7.86 -3.55
N GLN A 118 -4.81 8.12 -2.54
CA GLN A 118 -5.58 7.12 -1.82
C GLN A 118 -6.49 6.30 -2.76
N ALA A 119 -7.03 6.95 -3.81
CA ALA A 119 -7.87 6.28 -4.80
C ALA A 119 -7.10 5.28 -5.67
N GLN A 120 -5.78 5.44 -5.79
CA GLN A 120 -4.93 4.65 -6.67
C GLN A 120 -4.49 3.32 -6.04
N TYR A 121 -4.64 3.17 -4.73
CA TYR A 121 -4.54 1.88 -4.04
C TYR A 121 -5.83 1.49 -3.31
N TYR A 122 -6.94 2.16 -3.63
CA TYR A 122 -8.26 1.71 -3.19
C TYR A 122 -8.67 0.45 -3.96
N LYS A 123 -9.16 -0.53 -3.21
CA LYS A 123 -9.67 -1.80 -3.71
C LYS A 123 -11.01 -2.06 -3.02
N ASP A 124 -12.07 -2.02 -3.81
CA ASP A 124 -13.43 -2.15 -3.29
C ASP A 124 -13.68 -3.61 -2.86
N PRO A 125 -13.88 -3.91 -1.56
CA PRO A 125 -14.19 -5.28 -1.14
C PRO A 125 -15.67 -5.61 -1.27
N THR A 126 -16.52 -4.61 -1.55
CA THR A 126 -17.96 -4.77 -1.43
C THR A 126 -18.57 -5.29 -2.71
N ASN A 127 -19.50 -6.24 -2.55
CA ASN A 127 -20.55 -6.54 -3.52
C ASN A 127 -21.71 -5.56 -3.35
N PHE A 128 -21.48 -4.24 -3.43
CA PHE A 128 -22.54 -3.25 -3.20
C PHE A 128 -23.73 -3.41 -4.16
N GLU A 129 -23.55 -4.13 -5.26
CA GLU A 129 -24.65 -4.71 -6.02
C GLU A 129 -24.69 -6.22 -5.84
N ALA A 130 -25.55 -6.69 -4.94
CA ALA A 130 -26.03 -8.09 -4.92
C ALA A 130 -26.65 -8.54 -6.27
N LEU A 131 -26.75 -7.63 -7.25
CA LEU A 131 -27.20 -7.91 -8.60
C LEU A 131 -26.06 -8.13 -9.61
N MET A 132 -24.82 -7.68 -9.35
CA MET A 132 -23.71 -7.82 -10.30
C MET A 132 -22.29 -7.81 -9.64
N PRO A 133 -21.91 -8.89 -8.92
CA PRO A 133 -20.63 -9.01 -8.21
C PRO A 133 -19.36 -8.81 -9.05
N VAL A 134 -19.43 -9.27 -10.30
CA VAL A 134 -18.29 -9.33 -11.22
C VAL A 134 -17.84 -7.92 -11.65
N TRP A 135 -18.70 -6.91 -11.59
CA TRP A 135 -18.36 -5.58 -12.08
C TRP A 135 -17.37 -4.85 -11.18
N ASN A 136 -17.37 -5.06 -9.86
CA ASN A 136 -16.50 -4.30 -8.97
C ASN A 136 -15.02 -4.69 -9.10
N ILE A 137 -14.74 -5.99 -9.21
CA ILE A 137 -13.37 -6.46 -9.50
C ILE A 137 -12.94 -6.07 -10.92
N LEU A 138 -13.82 -6.14 -11.92
CA LEU A 138 -13.51 -5.70 -13.28
C LEU A 138 -13.28 -4.19 -13.37
N VAL A 139 -14.07 -3.38 -12.66
CA VAL A 139 -13.90 -1.92 -12.58
C VAL A 139 -12.60 -1.59 -11.85
N TYR A 140 -12.31 -2.26 -10.73
CA TYR A 140 -11.02 -2.11 -10.06
C TYR A 140 -9.87 -2.43 -11.01
N MET A 141 -9.91 -3.57 -11.69
CA MET A 141 -8.86 -3.98 -12.63
C MET A 141 -8.75 -3.05 -13.85
N ASP A 142 -9.86 -2.52 -14.37
CA ASP A 142 -9.87 -1.63 -15.55
C ASP A 142 -9.52 -0.17 -15.20
N ARG A 143 -9.94 0.30 -14.02
CA ARG A 143 -9.88 1.71 -13.66
C ARG A 143 -8.77 2.06 -12.69
N ASN A 144 -8.36 1.15 -11.80
CA ASN A 144 -7.26 1.42 -10.88
C ASN A 144 -5.94 1.45 -11.67
N ILE A 145 -5.24 2.59 -11.59
CA ILE A 145 -4.07 2.87 -12.43
C ILE A 145 -2.74 2.37 -11.82
N PHE A 146 -2.76 1.74 -10.64
CA PHE A 146 -1.55 1.42 -9.91
C PHE A 146 -1.57 0.03 -9.28
N LEU A 147 -2.48 -0.25 -8.34
CA LEU A 147 -2.45 -1.47 -7.53
C LEU A 147 -2.53 -2.78 -8.36
N PRO A 148 -3.43 -2.92 -9.37
CA PRO A 148 -3.46 -4.12 -10.20
C PRO A 148 -2.17 -4.37 -10.99
N ASP A 149 -1.44 -3.30 -11.35
CA ASP A 149 -0.17 -3.39 -12.06
C ASP A 149 0.94 -3.89 -11.13
N ILE A 150 1.17 -3.20 -10.00
CA ILE A 150 2.26 -3.55 -9.07
C ILE A 150 2.04 -4.90 -8.38
N ASN A 151 0.78 -5.33 -8.21
CA ASN A 151 0.46 -6.65 -7.68
C ASN A 151 0.35 -7.74 -8.75
N ASN A 152 0.67 -7.43 -10.01
CA ASN A 152 0.60 -8.38 -11.11
C ASN A 152 -0.79 -9.05 -11.20
N GLU A 153 -1.88 -8.32 -10.95
CA GLU A 153 -3.22 -8.91 -10.83
C GLU A 153 -3.83 -9.26 -12.21
N TYR A 154 -3.39 -8.61 -13.29
CA TYR A 154 -3.88 -8.86 -14.65
C TYR A 154 -3.61 -10.32 -15.11
N PRO A 155 -4.65 -11.16 -15.36
CA PRO A 155 -4.49 -12.59 -15.65
C PRO A 155 -3.55 -12.88 -16.81
N HIS A 156 -3.66 -12.11 -17.90
CA HIS A 156 -2.94 -12.35 -19.16
C HIS A 156 -1.66 -11.52 -19.32
N SER A 157 -1.31 -10.68 -18.35
CA SER A 157 -0.17 -9.75 -18.45
C SER A 157 0.57 -9.63 -17.11
N LYS A 158 1.31 -10.67 -16.75
CA LYS A 158 2.20 -10.68 -15.58
C LYS A 158 3.58 -10.11 -15.96
N ASN A 159 4.04 -9.09 -15.25
CA ASN A 159 5.37 -8.53 -15.44
C ASN A 159 6.41 -9.38 -14.70
N LYS A 160 7.25 -10.09 -15.46
CA LYS A 160 8.31 -10.97 -14.92
C LYS A 160 9.41 -10.19 -14.20
N THR A 161 9.71 -8.98 -14.67
CA THR A 161 10.73 -8.11 -14.06
C THR A 161 10.39 -7.77 -12.62
N TYR A 162 9.10 -7.57 -12.30
CA TYR A 162 8.66 -7.26 -10.93
C TYR A 162 8.99 -8.40 -9.98
N LYS A 163 8.74 -9.63 -10.42
CA LYS A 163 9.09 -10.85 -9.69
C LYS A 163 10.60 -11.02 -9.54
N GLU A 164 11.35 -10.86 -10.62
CA GLU A 164 12.82 -10.99 -10.61
C GLU A 164 13.47 -9.98 -9.65
N ASN A 165 13.00 -8.73 -9.66
CA ASN A 165 13.50 -7.70 -8.77
C ASN A 165 13.16 -7.98 -7.30
N LEU A 166 11.92 -8.37 -6.98
CA LEU A 166 11.57 -8.71 -5.59
C LEU A 166 12.35 -9.92 -5.08
N LEU A 167 12.61 -10.91 -5.93
CA LEU A 167 13.42 -12.08 -5.56
C LEU A 167 14.89 -11.74 -5.28
N SER A 168 15.38 -10.60 -5.77
CA SER A 168 16.74 -10.12 -5.49
C SER A 168 16.92 -9.61 -4.06
N LEU A 169 15.83 -9.34 -3.34
CA LEU A 169 15.89 -8.99 -1.93
C LEU A 169 16.51 -10.13 -1.11
N ASN A 170 17.36 -9.74 -0.17
CA ASN A 170 17.80 -10.61 0.91
C ASN A 170 16.69 -10.74 1.96
N LYS A 171 16.06 -9.63 2.32
CA LYS A 171 14.97 -9.60 3.30
C LYS A 171 13.86 -8.63 2.93
N LEU A 172 12.63 -9.07 3.12
CA LEU A 172 11.42 -8.25 3.12
C LEU A 172 10.77 -8.37 4.50
N VAL A 173 10.82 -7.31 5.31
CA VAL A 173 10.19 -7.27 6.63
C VAL A 173 8.90 -6.47 6.50
N LEU A 174 7.78 -7.10 6.81
CA LEU A 174 6.45 -6.51 6.73
C LEU A 174 5.92 -6.32 8.15
N ILE A 175 5.77 -5.07 8.56
CA ILE A 175 5.38 -4.71 9.92
C ILE A 175 3.96 -4.14 9.86
N LYS A 176 3.04 -4.73 10.62
CA LYS A 176 1.69 -4.16 10.82
C LYS A 176 1.58 -3.53 12.20
N PHE A 177 0.71 -2.54 12.35
CA PHE A 177 0.35 -2.01 13.67
C PHE A 177 -0.81 -2.82 14.27
N ALA A 178 -0.79 -3.01 15.59
CA ALA A 178 -1.80 -3.80 16.29
C ALA A 178 -3.15 -3.07 16.38
N GLU A 179 -3.13 -1.74 16.43
CA GLU A 179 -4.30 -0.86 16.62
C GLU A 179 -4.44 0.14 15.46
N ASP A 180 -4.17 -0.30 14.22
CA ASP A 180 -4.25 0.56 13.04
C ASP A 180 -5.71 0.94 12.71
N GLU A 181 -6.03 2.23 12.81
CA GLU A 181 -7.34 2.77 12.42
C GLU A 181 -7.32 3.43 11.02
N THR A 182 -6.13 3.66 10.47
CA THR A 182 -5.91 4.41 9.21
C THR A 182 -5.96 3.47 8.01
N VAL A 183 -5.38 2.29 8.12
CA VAL A 183 -5.33 1.27 7.08
C VAL A 183 -6.41 0.24 7.32
N ARG A 184 -7.36 0.11 6.39
CA ARG A 184 -8.43 -0.91 6.49
C ARG A 184 -8.45 -1.82 5.25
N PRO A 185 -8.20 -3.14 5.38
CA PRO A 185 -7.81 -3.85 6.60
C PRO A 185 -6.35 -3.58 6.99
N ALA A 186 -6.04 -3.56 8.29
CA ALA A 186 -4.68 -3.33 8.80
C ALA A 186 -3.69 -4.40 8.29
N GLU A 187 -4.19 -5.62 8.08
CA GLU A 187 -3.44 -6.75 7.55
C GLU A 187 -3.07 -6.60 6.07
N SER A 188 -3.51 -5.52 5.40
CA SER A 188 -2.97 -5.13 4.09
C SER A 188 -1.45 -4.93 4.12
N ALA A 189 -0.89 -4.56 5.28
CA ALA A 189 0.57 -4.52 5.53
C ALA A 189 1.24 -5.89 5.35
N TRP A 190 0.50 -6.97 5.52
CA TRP A 190 0.95 -8.34 5.28
C TRP A 190 0.39 -8.93 3.98
N PHE A 191 -0.11 -8.07 3.06
CA PHE A 191 -0.83 -8.43 1.83
C PHE A 191 -2.16 -9.18 2.04
N TRP A 192 -2.76 -9.12 3.22
CA TRP A 192 -4.07 -9.75 3.42
C TRP A 192 -5.16 -8.83 2.88
N PHE A 193 -6.20 -9.43 2.30
CA PHE A 193 -7.33 -8.66 1.78
C PHE A 193 -8.61 -9.47 1.76
N TYR A 194 -9.73 -8.79 1.59
CA TYR A 194 -11.05 -9.40 1.51
C TYR A 194 -11.24 -10.20 0.22
N ASN A 195 -11.91 -11.35 0.30
CA ASN A 195 -12.43 -12.10 -0.85
C ASN A 195 -13.85 -11.63 -1.24
N GLU A 196 -14.46 -12.31 -2.22
CA GLU A 196 -15.81 -12.02 -2.72
C GLU A 196 -16.91 -12.21 -1.66
N ASP A 197 -16.66 -13.05 -0.65
CA ASP A 197 -17.56 -13.30 0.49
C ASP A 197 -17.41 -12.24 1.60
N GLY A 198 -16.43 -11.35 1.48
CA GLY A 198 -16.08 -10.36 2.50
C GLY A 198 -15.19 -10.90 3.62
N ASP A 199 -14.68 -12.13 3.51
CA ASP A 199 -13.75 -12.71 4.46
C ASP A 199 -12.33 -12.20 4.21
N LEU A 200 -11.62 -11.85 5.30
CA LEU A 200 -10.21 -11.48 5.23
C LEU A 200 -9.34 -12.72 4.96
N VAL A 201 -8.68 -12.75 3.81
CA VAL A 201 -7.86 -13.88 3.36
C VAL A 201 -6.37 -13.61 3.55
N PRO A 202 -5.66 -14.46 4.33
CA PRO A 202 -4.21 -14.37 4.46
C PRO A 202 -3.46 -14.52 3.14
N LEU A 203 -2.34 -13.81 2.98
CA LEU A 203 -1.49 -13.86 1.78
C LEU A 203 -1.25 -15.28 1.26
N LYS A 204 -0.91 -16.22 2.17
CA LYS A 204 -0.56 -17.61 1.82
C LYS A 204 -1.70 -18.41 1.18
N LYS A 205 -2.94 -17.93 1.28
CA LYS A 205 -4.15 -18.54 0.69
C LYS A 205 -4.61 -17.84 -0.60
N GLN A 206 -3.96 -16.75 -1.00
CA GLN A 206 -4.34 -15.98 -2.19
C GLN A 206 -3.57 -16.42 -3.45
N PRO A 207 -4.15 -16.28 -4.66
CA PRO A 207 -3.48 -16.56 -5.94
C PRO A 207 -2.12 -15.86 -6.09
N LEU A 208 -2.02 -14.61 -5.65
CA LEU A 208 -0.79 -13.81 -5.60
C LEU A 208 0.40 -14.61 -5.04
N TYR A 209 0.16 -15.37 -3.97
CA TYR A 209 1.17 -16.21 -3.33
C TYR A 209 1.19 -17.63 -3.90
N THR A 210 0.03 -18.29 -4.06
CA THR A 210 0.00 -19.71 -4.44
C THR A 210 0.57 -19.96 -5.82
N GLU A 211 0.31 -19.03 -6.76
CA GLU A 211 0.85 -19.00 -8.12
C GLU A 211 2.12 -18.15 -8.26
N ASP A 212 2.55 -17.51 -7.16
CA ASP A 212 3.82 -16.81 -7.04
C ASP A 212 4.01 -15.69 -8.07
N TRP A 213 2.99 -14.83 -8.24
CA TRP A 213 2.96 -13.78 -9.26
C TRP A 213 4.08 -12.74 -9.09
N LEU A 214 4.47 -12.46 -7.85
CA LEU A 214 5.53 -11.51 -7.49
C LEU A 214 6.80 -12.18 -6.95
N GLY A 215 6.85 -13.51 -6.83
CA GLY A 215 7.98 -14.18 -6.20
C GLY A 215 7.91 -14.25 -4.67
N LEU A 216 6.81 -13.82 -4.04
CA LEU A 216 6.64 -13.83 -2.58
C LEU A 216 6.73 -15.24 -1.99
N LYS A 217 6.20 -16.26 -2.67
CA LYS A 217 6.28 -17.65 -2.20
C LYS A 217 7.68 -18.21 -2.31
N ALA A 218 8.40 -17.87 -3.38
CA ALA A 218 9.80 -18.25 -3.52
C ALA A 218 10.70 -17.51 -2.50
N LEU A 219 10.42 -16.24 -2.22
CA LEU A 219 11.12 -15.43 -1.20
C LEU A 219 10.85 -15.96 0.22
N ASP A 220 9.59 -16.26 0.57
CA ASP A 220 9.20 -16.83 1.87
C ASP A 220 9.88 -18.20 2.11
N LYS A 221 9.91 -19.08 1.09
CA LYS A 221 10.55 -20.40 1.19
C LYS A 221 12.04 -20.35 1.53
N LYS A 222 12.75 -19.26 1.20
CA LYS A 222 14.15 -19.05 1.58
C LYS A 222 14.31 -18.22 2.86
N ASN A 223 13.25 -18.13 3.68
CA ASN A 223 13.18 -17.31 4.89
C ASN A 223 13.46 -15.81 4.63
N GLY A 224 13.12 -15.35 3.42
CA GLY A 224 13.36 -13.98 2.97
C GLY A 224 12.23 -13.01 3.32
N ILE A 225 11.15 -13.46 3.96
CA ILE A 225 10.05 -12.59 4.42
C ILE A 225 9.85 -12.78 5.92
N ASP A 226 9.80 -11.67 6.67
CA ASP A 226 9.36 -11.64 8.06
C ASP A 226 8.04 -10.88 8.17
N PHE A 227 7.15 -11.38 9.02
CA PHE A 227 5.87 -10.75 9.34
C PHE A 227 5.90 -10.37 10.83
N GLU A 228 5.98 -9.07 11.10
CA GLU A 228 6.11 -8.54 12.46
C GLU A 228 4.91 -7.66 12.82
N GLU A 229 4.58 -7.62 14.10
CA GLU A 229 3.50 -6.80 14.65
C GLU A 229 4.10 -5.79 15.64
N CYS A 230 3.79 -4.51 15.41
CA CYS A 230 4.17 -3.41 16.29
C CYS A 230 2.97 -3.02 17.17
N PRO A 231 3.11 -2.97 18.50
CA PRO A 231 2.05 -2.47 19.37
C PRO A 231 1.70 -1.00 19.09
N GLY A 232 0.44 -0.63 19.30
CA GLY A 232 -0.06 0.74 19.13
C GLY A 232 -0.71 1.00 17.76
N ALA A 233 -1.13 2.24 17.58
CA ALA A 233 -1.74 2.75 16.36
C ALA A 233 -0.70 3.17 15.32
N HIS A 234 -1.18 3.54 14.13
CA HIS A 234 -0.39 4.09 13.02
C HIS A 234 0.20 5.46 13.36
#